data_AF-A0A355G619-F1
#
_entry.id   AF-A0A355G619-F1
#
_cell.length_a   1.000
_cell.length_b   1.000
_cell.length_c   1.000
_cell.angle_alpha   90.00
_cell.angle_beta   90.00
_cell.angle_gamma   90.00
#
_symmetry.space_group_name_H-M   'P 1'
#
loop_
_entity.id
_entity.type
_entity.pdbx_description
1 polymer ?
#
loop_
_entity_poly.entity_id
_entity_poly.type
_entity_poly.pdbx_seq_one_letter_code
_entity_poly.pdbx_strand_id
1 'polypeptide(L)'
;MRVATVFFVAFLAIASSRGDDSSPPKLPSDARASLEKNAALFSNVLITGEIHRRPLVPVETVLKKFDTSESEADFTKTLHFELRFQGPLFRESTKHPAGKSYTRDLLHEISFDGTQYRIGYKELKEPASSSISIYTPGIAAEYGKLHDRANSLARMEFWYLRETGFSGPKTLDSLGQAVVSTVLNAADQQKLVSVSEVASGGETFLEVIIEQPEPWQSAETFDIETHQPFVELLNGTDILQMRLERERRQLAGKDRVIRFWLNRAHGYAVEEKWESRKETGETLFHTKNSDFVQVTPDGVWMPKRCVVESHAYYTAPLFISPDPLYETVIQMDQCVPGNFEEDQFRIWYDIPGVEVADWTSPKATLKKAERYTVPASIDDLAGKSSGQWRWLVILNILFIAGWLGWWYSQSRKQQPEA
;
A
#
# COMPACT_ATOMS: atom_id res chain seq x y z
N MET A 1 13.81 -62.49 -0.59
CA MET A 1 12.82 -61.59 -1.19
C MET A 1 12.96 -60.21 -0.58
N ARG A 2 13.58 -59.27 -1.31
CA ARG A 2 13.59 -57.84 -0.97
C ARG A 2 13.06 -57.13 -2.21
N VAL A 3 11.87 -56.57 -2.11
CA VAL A 3 11.26 -55.76 -3.15
C VAL A 3 11.72 -54.33 -2.88
N ALA A 4 12.61 -53.83 -3.72
CA ALA A 4 13.00 -52.42 -3.74
C ALA A 4 12.01 -51.68 -4.64
N THR A 5 11.09 -50.95 -4.04
CA THR A 5 10.21 -50.01 -4.74
C THR A 5 11.02 -48.78 -5.10
N VAL A 6 11.36 -48.63 -6.38
CA VAL A 6 12.00 -47.43 -6.93
C VAL A 6 10.92 -46.38 -7.15
N PHE A 7 10.95 -45.32 -6.36
CA PHE A 7 10.21 -44.08 -6.62
C PHE A 7 10.90 -43.33 -7.76
N PHE A 8 10.23 -43.24 -8.92
CA PHE A 8 10.59 -42.28 -9.96
C PHE A 8 10.12 -40.89 -9.52
N VAL A 9 11.03 -40.08 -8.98
CA VAL A 9 10.84 -38.63 -8.87
C VAL A 9 11.18 -38.05 -10.24
N ALA A 10 10.16 -37.64 -10.99
CA ALA A 10 10.34 -36.91 -12.23
C ALA A 10 10.84 -35.49 -11.90
N PHE A 11 12.15 -35.30 -11.95
CA PHE A 11 12.75 -33.97 -12.02
C PHE A 11 12.36 -33.34 -13.35
N LEU A 12 11.56 -32.27 -13.32
CA LEU A 12 11.46 -31.33 -14.44
C LEU A 12 12.80 -30.58 -14.53
N ALA A 13 13.77 -31.21 -15.19
CA ALA A 13 14.86 -30.45 -15.79
C ALA A 13 14.21 -29.65 -16.94
N ILE A 14 14.21 -28.33 -16.82
CA ILE A 14 13.92 -27.43 -17.93
C ILE A 14 15.06 -27.65 -18.93
N ALA A 15 14.88 -28.63 -19.81
CA ALA A 15 15.75 -28.84 -20.95
C ALA A 15 15.54 -27.64 -21.87
N SER A 16 16.47 -26.69 -21.79
CA SER A 16 16.67 -25.65 -22.78
C SER A 16 17.02 -26.32 -24.12
N SER A 17 16.02 -26.78 -24.86
CA SER A 17 16.15 -27.03 -26.28
C SER A 17 15.94 -25.71 -27.02
N ARG A 18 16.96 -24.85 -27.04
CA ARG A 18 17.07 -23.78 -28.02
C ARG A 18 18.42 -23.88 -28.68
N GLY A 19 18.39 -24.09 -29.99
CA GLY A 19 19.46 -23.63 -30.86
C GLY A 19 19.66 -22.13 -30.66
N ASP A 20 20.90 -21.70 -30.89
CA ASP A 20 21.44 -20.35 -30.77
C ASP A 20 20.55 -19.25 -31.35
N ASP A 21 19.54 -18.82 -30.60
CA ASP A 21 18.88 -17.54 -30.80
C ASP A 21 18.88 -16.83 -29.45
N SER A 22 19.94 -16.05 -29.23
CA SER A 22 20.24 -15.32 -27.98
C SER A 22 19.35 -14.09 -27.78
N SER A 23 18.27 -13.96 -28.54
CA SER A 23 17.33 -12.86 -28.40
C SER A 23 16.38 -13.10 -27.21
N PRO A 24 16.13 -12.09 -26.38
CA PRO A 24 15.20 -12.22 -25.26
C PRO A 24 13.81 -12.61 -25.78
N PRO A 25 13.07 -13.48 -25.06
CA PRO A 25 11.70 -13.84 -25.42
C PRO A 25 10.85 -12.59 -25.65
N LYS A 26 10.01 -12.62 -26.69
CA LYS A 26 9.10 -11.51 -27.03
C LYS A 26 7.66 -11.94 -26.84
N LEU A 27 6.85 -11.02 -26.33
CA LEU A 27 5.40 -11.20 -26.28
C LEU A 27 4.82 -11.09 -27.70
N PRO A 28 3.80 -11.91 -28.03
CA PRO A 28 2.96 -11.68 -29.20
C PRO A 28 2.40 -10.25 -29.23
N SER A 29 2.26 -9.67 -30.42
CA SER A 29 1.82 -8.28 -30.59
C SER A 29 0.40 -8.04 -30.08
N ASP A 30 -0.49 -9.01 -30.25
CA ASP A 30 -1.86 -8.98 -29.75
C ASP A 30 -1.94 -9.09 -28.22
N ALA A 31 -1.09 -9.92 -27.62
CA ALA A 31 -0.94 -9.98 -26.17
C ALA A 31 -0.44 -8.64 -25.61
N ARG A 32 0.59 -8.04 -26.24
CA ARG A 32 1.11 -6.73 -25.85
C ARG A 32 0.02 -5.66 -25.88
N ALA A 33 -0.67 -5.52 -27.01
CA ALA A 33 -1.73 -4.53 -27.18
C ALA A 33 -2.88 -4.71 -26.18
N SER A 34 -3.25 -5.96 -25.89
CA SER A 34 -4.31 -6.26 -24.92
C SER A 34 -3.89 -5.92 -23.49
N LEU A 35 -2.65 -6.23 -23.09
CA LEU A 35 -2.13 -5.86 -21.77
C LEU A 35 -2.01 -4.34 -21.59
N GLU A 36 -1.61 -3.60 -22.64
CA GLU A 36 -1.54 -2.12 -22.62
C GLU A 36 -2.94 -1.53 -22.44
N LYS A 37 -3.92 -2.09 -23.16
CA LYS A 37 -5.32 -1.72 -23.04
C LYS A 37 -5.92 -2.02 -21.66
N ASN A 38 -5.65 -3.20 -21.10
CA ASN A 38 -6.12 -3.53 -19.75
C ASN A 38 -5.49 -2.61 -18.70
N ALA A 39 -4.20 -2.25 -18.86
CA ALA A 39 -3.57 -1.27 -17.97
C ALA A 39 -4.18 0.13 -18.10
N ALA A 40 -4.65 0.52 -19.30
CA ALA A 40 -5.30 1.81 -19.52
C ALA A 40 -6.63 1.97 -18.75
N LEU A 41 -7.27 0.89 -18.29
CA LEU A 41 -8.42 0.97 -17.37
C LEU A 41 -8.08 1.79 -16.12
N PHE A 42 -6.88 1.62 -15.60
CA PHE A 42 -6.40 2.33 -14.40
C PHE A 42 -6.06 3.79 -14.67
N SER A 43 -6.20 4.28 -15.90
CA SER A 43 -6.23 5.72 -16.14
C SER A 43 -7.43 6.38 -15.47
N ASN A 44 -8.49 5.62 -15.15
CA ASN A 44 -9.70 6.20 -14.58
C ASN A 44 -10.66 5.12 -14.06
N VAL A 45 -10.42 4.58 -12.86
CA VAL A 45 -11.26 3.50 -12.32
C VAL A 45 -11.45 3.57 -10.81
N LEU A 46 -12.64 3.17 -10.37
CA LEU A 46 -12.98 2.86 -8.99
C LEU A 46 -13.21 1.35 -8.87
N ILE A 47 -12.52 0.70 -7.95
CA ILE A 47 -12.67 -0.72 -7.62
C ILE A 47 -13.00 -0.83 -6.14
N THR A 48 -14.07 -1.54 -5.80
CA THR A 48 -14.43 -1.84 -4.42
C THR A 48 -14.59 -3.33 -4.23
N GLY A 49 -14.39 -3.78 -3.00
CA GLY A 49 -14.55 -5.18 -2.66
C GLY A 49 -14.14 -5.52 -1.24
N GLU A 50 -14.00 -6.82 -1.02
CA GLU A 50 -13.63 -7.39 0.26
C GLU A 50 -12.43 -8.33 0.11
N ILE A 51 -11.64 -8.42 1.17
CA ILE A 51 -10.55 -9.39 1.31
C ILE A 51 -10.67 -10.10 2.65
N HIS A 52 -10.62 -11.42 2.63
CA HIS A 52 -10.60 -12.25 3.84
C HIS A 52 -9.73 -13.47 3.65
N ARG A 53 -9.28 -14.07 4.76
CA ARG A 53 -8.53 -15.32 4.73
C ARG A 53 -9.41 -16.49 5.12
N ARG A 54 -9.34 -17.56 4.32
CA ARG A 54 -10.02 -18.83 4.57
C ARG A 54 -8.99 -19.87 5.02
N PRO A 55 -8.96 -20.25 6.29
CA PRO A 55 -8.04 -21.30 6.77
C PRO A 55 -8.40 -22.66 6.12
N LEU A 56 -7.39 -23.38 5.64
CA LEU A 56 -7.54 -24.76 5.12
C LEU A 56 -7.18 -25.81 6.19
N VAL A 57 -6.47 -25.38 7.23
CA VAL A 57 -6.17 -26.12 8.47
C VAL A 57 -6.54 -25.23 9.66
N PRO A 58 -6.63 -25.75 10.90
CA PRO A 58 -6.94 -24.92 12.07
C PRO A 58 -6.03 -23.68 12.17
N VAL A 59 -6.60 -22.52 12.52
CA VAL A 59 -5.88 -21.23 12.47
C VAL A 59 -4.64 -21.27 13.36
N GLU A 60 -4.71 -21.92 14.52
CA GLU A 60 -3.56 -22.08 15.42
C GLU A 60 -2.41 -22.85 14.76
N THR A 61 -2.73 -23.80 13.88
CA THR A 61 -1.72 -24.52 13.10
C THR A 61 -1.08 -23.59 12.06
N VAL A 62 -1.87 -22.74 11.40
CA VAL A 62 -1.36 -21.73 10.46
C VAL A 62 -0.42 -20.77 11.18
N LEU A 63 -0.91 -20.15 12.26
CA LEU A 63 -0.17 -19.16 13.04
C LEU A 63 1.12 -19.73 13.61
N LYS A 64 1.08 -20.98 14.11
CA LYS A 64 2.25 -21.69 14.63
C LYS A 64 3.25 -22.07 13.53
N LYS A 65 2.79 -22.62 12.40
CA LYS A 65 3.67 -23.04 11.31
C LYS A 65 4.40 -21.87 10.66
N PHE A 66 3.73 -20.72 10.56
CA PHE A 66 4.31 -19.52 9.99
C PHE A 66 4.96 -18.58 11.01
N ASP A 67 4.94 -18.93 12.30
CA ASP A 67 5.54 -18.15 13.39
C ASP A 67 5.14 -16.67 13.35
N THR A 68 3.84 -16.41 13.15
CA THR A 68 3.29 -15.05 13.11
C THR A 68 2.76 -14.63 14.48
N SER A 69 2.88 -13.34 14.80
CA SER A 69 2.32 -12.72 16.02
C SER A 69 0.85 -12.31 15.86
N GLU A 70 0.26 -12.57 14.69
CA GLU A 70 -1.14 -12.25 14.42
C GLU A 70 -2.09 -13.07 15.29
N SER A 71 -3.20 -12.47 15.73
CA SER A 71 -4.24 -13.17 16.46
C SER A 71 -5.20 -13.89 15.52
N GLU A 72 -5.91 -14.91 16.01
CA GLU A 72 -6.95 -15.59 15.21
C GLU A 72 -8.01 -14.60 14.68
N ALA A 73 -8.45 -13.66 15.52
CA ALA A 73 -9.42 -12.64 15.12
C ALA A 73 -8.86 -11.71 14.04
N ASP A 74 -7.58 -11.37 14.10
CA ASP A 74 -6.94 -10.56 13.06
C ASP A 74 -6.70 -11.35 11.79
N PHE A 75 -6.38 -12.63 11.89
CA PHE A 75 -6.15 -13.51 10.75
C PHE A 75 -7.42 -13.75 9.95
N THR A 76 -8.56 -13.91 10.62
CA THR A 76 -9.84 -14.27 10.02
C THR A 76 -10.74 -13.07 9.69
N LYS A 77 -10.32 -11.84 9.98
CA LYS A 77 -11.12 -10.65 9.70
C LYS A 77 -11.33 -10.45 8.20
N THR A 78 -12.48 -9.90 7.87
CA THR A 78 -12.79 -9.40 6.53
C THR A 78 -12.49 -7.90 6.49
N LEU A 79 -11.68 -7.48 5.52
CA LEU A 79 -11.40 -6.07 5.25
C LEU A 79 -12.19 -5.65 4.02
N HIS A 80 -12.76 -4.45 4.05
CA HIS A 80 -13.32 -3.84 2.85
C HIS A 80 -12.28 -2.91 2.27
N PHE A 81 -12.12 -2.92 0.96
CA PHE A 81 -11.18 -2.06 0.26
C PHE A 81 -11.87 -1.21 -0.80
N GLU A 82 -11.33 -0.03 -1.03
CA GLU A 82 -11.62 0.85 -2.15
C GLU A 82 -10.29 1.26 -2.79
N LEU A 83 -10.17 1.06 -4.10
CA LEU A 83 -9.06 1.54 -4.92
C LEU A 83 -9.61 2.51 -5.95
N ARG A 84 -9.06 3.72 -5.99
CA ARG A 84 -9.39 4.71 -7.01
C ARG A 84 -8.12 5.13 -7.73
N PHE A 85 -8.19 5.24 -9.05
CA PHE A 85 -7.12 5.75 -9.90
C PHE A 85 -7.61 6.78 -10.89
N GLN A 86 -6.77 7.78 -11.16
CA GLN A 86 -6.92 8.72 -12.27
C GLN A 86 -5.53 9.04 -12.84
N GLY A 87 -5.12 8.26 -13.84
CA GLY A 87 -3.77 8.25 -14.40
C GLY A 87 -2.74 7.95 -13.30
N PRO A 88 -1.86 8.90 -12.95
CA PRO A 88 -0.87 8.73 -11.90
C PRO A 88 -1.42 8.96 -10.47
N LEU A 89 -2.65 9.47 -10.35
CA LEU A 89 -3.31 9.75 -9.08
C LEU A 89 -3.91 8.46 -8.52
N PHE A 90 -3.84 8.29 -7.20
CA PHE A 90 -4.47 7.13 -6.57
C PHE A 90 -4.97 7.43 -5.16
N ARG A 91 -5.95 6.64 -4.74
CA ARG A 91 -6.39 6.52 -3.36
C ARG A 91 -6.68 5.05 -3.07
N GLU A 92 -6.14 4.56 -1.96
CA GLU A 92 -6.47 3.25 -1.41
C GLU A 92 -7.04 3.46 -0.02
N SER A 93 -8.19 2.84 0.24
CA SER A 93 -8.88 2.91 1.52
C SER A 93 -9.21 1.50 1.98
N THR A 94 -8.77 1.14 3.19
CA THR A 94 -9.01 -0.18 3.78
C THR A 94 -9.70 -0.02 5.13
N LYS A 95 -10.91 -0.57 5.22
CA LYS A 95 -11.68 -0.59 6.46
C LYS A 95 -11.36 -1.85 7.26
N HIS A 96 -10.79 -1.63 8.44
CA HIS A 96 -10.52 -2.64 9.45
C HIS A 96 -11.67 -2.68 10.46
N PRO A 97 -12.38 -3.80 10.61
CA PRO A 97 -13.32 -3.98 11.71
C PRO A 97 -12.57 -4.11 13.04
N ALA A 98 -13.26 -3.87 14.14
CA ALA A 98 -12.73 -4.08 15.48
C ALA A 98 -12.22 -5.52 15.68
N GLY A 99 -11.08 -5.66 16.35
CA GLY A 99 -10.37 -6.89 16.62
C GLY A 99 -9.29 -6.71 17.70
N LYS A 100 -8.37 -7.66 17.84
CA LYS A 100 -7.32 -7.59 18.86
C LYS A 100 -6.22 -6.57 18.50
N SER A 101 -5.86 -6.46 17.22
CA SER A 101 -4.91 -5.45 16.76
C SER A 101 -5.51 -4.05 16.64
N TYR A 102 -6.83 -3.95 16.40
CA TYR A 102 -7.56 -2.69 16.30
C TYR A 102 -8.75 -2.70 17.26
N THR A 103 -8.63 -2.05 18.41
CA THR A 103 -9.69 -2.02 19.43
C THR A 103 -10.99 -1.35 18.94
N ARG A 104 -10.93 -0.62 17.82
CA ARG A 104 -12.02 0.14 17.21
C ARG A 104 -12.03 -0.06 15.70
N ASP A 105 -13.19 0.17 15.09
CA ASP A 105 -13.32 0.20 13.64
C ASP A 105 -12.51 1.38 13.08
N LEU A 106 -11.66 1.09 12.10
CA LEU A 106 -10.64 2.02 11.64
C LEU A 106 -10.55 1.97 10.12
N LEU A 107 -10.48 3.13 9.50
CA LEU A 107 -10.25 3.28 8.07
C LEU A 107 -8.81 3.73 7.87
N HIS A 108 -7.99 2.86 7.29
CA HIS A 108 -6.66 3.21 6.83
C HIS A 108 -6.75 3.75 5.40
N GLU A 109 -6.16 4.90 5.13
CA GLU A 109 -6.13 5.46 3.77
C GLU A 109 -4.75 5.93 3.40
N ILE A 110 -4.39 5.70 2.15
CA ILE A 110 -3.26 6.31 1.47
C ILE A 110 -3.75 6.99 0.20
N SER A 111 -3.15 8.12 -0.16
CA SER A 111 -3.55 8.86 -1.35
C SER A 111 -2.41 9.68 -1.93
N PHE A 112 -2.44 9.85 -3.24
CA PHE A 112 -1.58 10.77 -3.97
C PHE A 112 -2.41 11.55 -5.01
N ASP A 113 -2.37 12.87 -4.91
CA ASP A 113 -3.14 13.79 -5.78
C ASP A 113 -2.28 14.50 -6.84
N GLY A 114 -1.04 14.03 -7.05
CA GLY A 114 -0.10 14.65 -7.98
C GLY A 114 0.85 15.65 -7.31
N THR A 115 0.46 16.18 -6.14
CA THR A 115 1.25 17.17 -5.41
C THR A 115 1.64 16.73 -4.00
N GLN A 116 0.76 16.00 -3.33
CA GLN A 116 0.92 15.58 -1.95
C GLN A 116 0.63 14.09 -1.80
N TYR A 117 1.50 13.41 -1.07
CA TYR A 117 1.27 12.07 -0.58
C TYR A 117 0.69 12.16 0.84
N ARG A 118 -0.40 11.44 1.08
CA ARG A 118 -1.08 11.43 2.38
C ARG A 118 -1.29 10.00 2.84
N ILE A 119 -1.18 9.80 4.13
CA ILE A 119 -1.46 8.54 4.81
C ILE A 119 -2.12 8.85 6.15
N GLY A 120 -3.16 8.11 6.49
CA GLY A 120 -3.89 8.36 7.73
C GLY A 120 -4.70 7.18 8.20
N TYR A 121 -5.08 7.27 9.46
CA TYR A 121 -5.98 6.34 10.11
C TYR A 121 -7.15 7.13 10.70
N LYS A 122 -8.35 6.79 10.28
CA LYS A 122 -9.60 7.35 10.78
C LYS A 122 -10.30 6.39 11.71
N GLU A 123 -10.47 6.79 12.95
CA GLU A 123 -11.35 6.07 13.86
C GLU A 123 -12.81 6.38 13.49
N LEU A 124 -13.56 5.35 13.09
CA LEU A 124 -14.91 5.55 12.55
C LEU A 124 -15.92 5.97 13.62
N LYS A 125 -15.67 5.61 14.88
CA LYS A 125 -16.55 5.94 16.02
C LYS A 125 -16.16 7.23 16.73
N GLU A 126 -14.86 7.56 16.74
CA GLU A 126 -14.33 8.75 17.40
C GLU A 126 -13.38 9.49 16.44
N PRO A 127 -13.90 10.21 15.42
CA PRO A 127 -13.06 10.83 14.40
C PRO A 127 -11.99 11.78 14.94
N ALA A 128 -12.18 12.36 16.14
CA ALA A 128 -11.19 13.20 16.81
C ALA A 128 -9.92 12.42 17.25
N SER A 129 -9.96 11.09 17.32
CA SER A 129 -8.80 10.23 17.56
C SER A 129 -8.06 9.83 16.27
N SER A 130 -8.48 10.40 15.14
CA SER A 130 -7.86 10.12 13.84
C SER A 130 -6.60 10.95 13.64
N SER A 131 -5.66 10.40 12.86
CA SER A 131 -4.40 11.07 12.55
C SER A 131 -4.07 10.95 11.07
N ILE A 132 -3.58 12.04 10.48
CA ILE A 132 -3.14 12.12 9.09
C ILE A 132 -1.72 12.69 9.01
N SER A 133 -0.91 12.12 8.14
CA SER A 133 0.40 12.64 7.76
C SER A 133 0.40 13.06 6.30
N ILE A 134 0.97 14.23 6.01
CA ILE A 134 1.01 14.84 4.68
C ILE A 134 2.46 15.11 4.30
N TYR A 135 2.84 14.71 3.10
CA TYR A 135 4.20 14.82 2.57
C TYR A 135 4.18 15.41 1.15
N THR A 136 5.22 16.14 0.79
CA THR A 136 5.57 16.32 -0.63
C THR A 136 6.29 15.05 -1.12
N PRO A 137 6.27 14.71 -2.43
CA PRO A 137 6.97 13.53 -2.94
C PRO A 137 8.45 13.47 -2.55
N GLY A 138 9.16 14.61 -2.65
CA GLY A 138 10.57 14.69 -2.28
C GLY A 138 10.80 14.41 -0.79
N ILE A 139 9.98 14.99 0.10
CA ILE A 139 10.11 14.74 1.53
C ILE A 139 9.68 13.32 1.89
N ALA A 140 8.65 12.77 1.24
CA ALA A 140 8.25 11.39 1.44
C ALA A 140 9.41 10.43 1.11
N ALA A 141 10.04 10.61 -0.05
CA ALA A 141 11.20 9.85 -0.49
C ALA A 141 12.38 9.93 0.49
N GLU A 142 12.79 11.14 0.89
CA GLU A 142 13.92 11.34 1.81
C GLU A 142 13.61 10.82 3.22
N TYR A 143 12.40 11.06 3.72
CA TYR A 143 11.96 10.54 5.02
C TYR A 143 11.91 9.01 5.03
N GLY A 144 11.49 8.40 3.92
CA GLY A 144 11.55 6.97 3.70
C GLY A 144 12.98 6.43 3.80
N LYS A 145 13.96 7.10 3.20
CA LYS A 145 15.38 6.69 3.28
C LYS A 145 15.97 6.81 4.69
N LEU A 146 15.56 7.84 5.44
CA LEU A 146 16.17 8.18 6.74
C LEU A 146 15.61 7.39 7.93
N HIS A 147 14.41 6.83 7.82
CA HIS A 147 13.74 6.18 8.94
C HIS A 147 13.40 4.74 8.59
N ASP A 148 13.77 3.75 9.42
CA ASP A 148 13.30 2.35 9.32
C ASP A 148 11.77 2.18 9.27
N ARG A 149 11.03 3.25 9.60
CA ARG A 149 9.58 3.39 9.39
C ARG A 149 9.20 3.59 7.91
N ALA A 150 10.17 3.62 7.00
CA ALA A 150 10.06 3.61 5.53
C ALA A 150 8.97 2.65 5.08
N ASN A 151 8.94 1.47 5.69
CA ASN A 151 8.00 0.42 5.37
C ASN A 151 6.54 0.84 5.62
N SER A 152 6.23 1.63 6.64
CA SER A 152 4.84 2.05 6.88
C SER A 152 4.35 3.14 5.92
N LEU A 153 5.24 4.04 5.50
CA LEU A 153 4.91 5.14 4.59
C LEU A 153 4.97 4.71 3.12
N ALA A 154 5.79 3.71 2.78
CA ALA A 154 5.91 3.21 1.41
C ALA A 154 4.98 2.02 1.11
N ARG A 155 4.24 1.50 2.11
CA ARG A 155 3.35 0.34 1.95
C ARG A 155 2.09 0.70 1.16
N MET A 156 2.25 0.72 -0.16
CA MET A 156 1.19 0.63 -1.14
C MET A 156 1.03 -0.85 -1.49
N GLU A 157 0.01 -1.51 -0.94
CA GLU A 157 -0.11 -2.97 -1.09
C GLU A 157 -0.96 -3.38 -2.29
N PHE A 158 -1.94 -2.55 -2.70
CA PHE A 158 -2.81 -2.73 -3.88
C PHE A 158 -3.10 -4.21 -4.19
N TRP A 159 -3.64 -4.94 -3.21
CA TRP A 159 -3.73 -6.41 -3.26
C TRP A 159 -4.37 -6.92 -4.55
N TYR A 160 -5.47 -6.28 -4.95
CA TYR A 160 -6.18 -6.64 -6.17
C TYR A 160 -5.33 -6.49 -7.44
N LEU A 161 -4.52 -5.42 -7.57
CA LEU A 161 -3.63 -5.25 -8.72
C LEU A 161 -2.59 -6.38 -8.79
N ARG A 162 -1.98 -6.71 -7.65
CA ARG A 162 -0.95 -7.77 -7.59
C ARG A 162 -1.46 -9.11 -8.09
N GLU A 163 -2.67 -9.49 -7.67
CA GLU A 163 -3.25 -10.79 -8.03
C GLU A 163 -3.80 -10.83 -9.44
N THR A 164 -4.11 -9.68 -10.02
CA THR A 164 -4.58 -9.54 -11.41
C THR A 164 -3.46 -9.23 -12.41
N GLY A 165 -2.20 -9.23 -11.97
CA GLY A 165 -1.04 -9.05 -12.83
C GLY A 165 -0.67 -7.61 -13.15
N PHE A 166 -1.20 -6.64 -12.40
CA PHE A 166 -0.86 -5.23 -12.52
C PHE A 166 0.04 -4.76 -11.37
N SER A 167 0.76 -3.67 -11.62
CA SER A 167 1.62 -3.03 -10.63
C SER A 167 1.37 -1.53 -10.67
N GLY A 168 0.91 -0.97 -9.55
CA GLY A 168 0.93 0.46 -9.30
C GLY A 168 2.28 0.92 -8.72
N PRO A 169 2.36 2.18 -8.23
CA PRO A 169 3.53 2.65 -7.50
C PRO A 169 3.76 1.79 -6.25
N LYS A 170 5.00 1.34 -6.04
CA LYS A 170 5.41 0.44 -4.93
C LYS A 170 6.33 1.11 -3.92
N THR A 171 6.96 2.22 -4.31
CA THR A 171 7.87 3.00 -3.48
C THR A 171 7.50 4.47 -3.55
N LEU A 172 7.96 5.25 -2.57
CA LEU A 172 7.76 6.71 -2.56
C LEU A 172 8.45 7.37 -3.77
N ASP A 173 9.56 6.81 -4.25
CA ASP A 173 10.26 7.25 -5.46
C ASP A 173 9.45 6.97 -6.76
N SER A 174 8.47 6.06 -6.71
CA SER A 174 7.58 5.74 -7.84
C SER A 174 6.25 6.52 -7.81
N LEU A 175 6.03 7.41 -6.84
CA LEU A 175 4.82 8.22 -6.79
C LEU A 175 4.63 8.98 -8.10
N GLY A 176 3.40 8.95 -8.62
CA GLY A 176 3.06 9.56 -9.90
C GLY A 176 3.37 8.69 -11.12
N GLN A 177 3.81 7.44 -10.95
CA GLN A 177 3.84 6.47 -12.04
C GLN A 177 2.45 5.85 -12.24
N ALA A 178 2.05 5.67 -13.49
CA ALA A 178 0.81 5.00 -13.84
C ALA A 178 0.86 3.50 -13.50
N VAL A 179 -0.31 2.89 -13.34
CA VAL A 179 -0.43 1.43 -13.24
C VAL A 179 -0.03 0.79 -14.57
N VAL A 180 0.78 -0.26 -14.49
CA VAL A 180 1.26 -1.02 -15.65
C VAL A 180 1.02 -2.51 -15.48
N SER A 181 0.95 -3.25 -16.59
CA SER A 181 1.00 -4.72 -16.54
C SER A 181 2.39 -5.16 -16.06
N THR A 182 2.42 -6.09 -15.11
CA THR A 182 3.65 -6.69 -14.58
C THR A 182 4.41 -7.44 -15.68
N VAL A 183 3.67 -8.10 -16.58
CA VAL A 183 4.24 -8.80 -17.73
C VAL A 183 4.88 -7.84 -18.73
N LEU A 184 4.21 -6.71 -19.04
CA LEU A 184 4.78 -5.70 -19.94
C LEU A 184 6.03 -5.04 -19.34
N ASN A 185 5.97 -4.65 -18.07
CA ASN A 185 7.11 -4.06 -17.40
C ASN A 185 8.31 -5.02 -17.37
N ALA A 186 8.08 -6.32 -17.16
CA ALA A 186 9.12 -7.33 -17.28
C ALA A 186 9.66 -7.48 -18.71
N ALA A 187 8.81 -7.37 -19.73
CA ALA A 187 9.21 -7.37 -21.13
C ALA A 187 10.12 -6.20 -21.48
N ASP A 188 9.74 -4.98 -21.10
CA ASP A 188 10.51 -3.77 -21.37
C ASP A 188 11.85 -3.76 -20.61
N GLN A 189 11.92 -4.41 -19.45
CA GLN A 189 13.15 -4.60 -18.67
C GLN A 189 13.98 -5.83 -19.08
N GLN A 190 13.60 -6.56 -20.14
CA GLN A 190 14.27 -7.79 -20.60
C GLN A 190 14.35 -8.89 -19.52
N LYS A 191 13.32 -9.01 -18.67
CA LYS A 191 13.19 -9.99 -17.58
C LYS A 191 12.29 -11.17 -17.89
N LEU A 192 11.83 -11.31 -19.15
CA LEU A 192 11.08 -12.49 -19.58
C LEU A 192 12.04 -13.68 -19.70
N VAL A 193 11.70 -14.76 -19.01
CA VAL A 193 12.41 -16.04 -19.07
C VAL A 193 11.86 -16.90 -20.19
N SER A 194 10.53 -16.99 -20.30
CA SER A 194 9.87 -17.72 -21.38
C SER A 194 8.50 -17.15 -21.72
N VAL A 195 8.10 -17.38 -22.98
CA VAL A 195 6.76 -17.13 -23.50
C VAL A 195 6.39 -18.33 -24.36
N SER A 196 5.28 -18.99 -24.05
CA SER A 196 4.83 -20.21 -24.74
C SER A 196 3.31 -20.37 -24.68
N GLU A 197 2.73 -21.12 -25.60
CA GLU A 197 1.32 -21.50 -25.52
C GLU A 197 1.16 -22.80 -24.74
N VAL A 198 0.14 -22.86 -23.87
CA VAL A 198 -0.18 -24.03 -23.06
C VAL A 198 -1.68 -24.32 -23.20
N ALA A 199 -2.03 -25.57 -23.50
CA ALA A 199 -3.42 -26.01 -23.52
C ALA A 199 -3.78 -26.67 -22.19
N SER A 200 -4.88 -26.23 -21.58
CA SER A 200 -5.40 -26.81 -20.34
C SER A 200 -6.93 -26.74 -20.33
N GLY A 201 -7.59 -27.82 -19.95
CA GLY A 201 -9.06 -27.83 -19.79
C GLY A 201 -9.89 -27.53 -21.05
N GLY A 202 -9.30 -27.62 -22.25
CA GLY A 202 -9.95 -27.22 -23.51
C GLY A 202 -9.71 -25.77 -23.92
N GLU A 203 -9.02 -25.00 -23.09
CA GLU A 203 -8.62 -23.62 -23.36
C GLU A 203 -7.11 -23.54 -23.70
N THR A 204 -6.72 -22.43 -24.34
CA THR A 204 -5.33 -22.15 -24.68
C THR A 204 -4.89 -20.86 -24.01
N PHE A 205 -3.82 -20.98 -23.23
CA PHE A 205 -3.22 -19.90 -22.45
C PHE A 205 -1.90 -19.48 -23.09
N LEU A 206 -1.61 -18.19 -23.02
CA LEU A 206 -0.25 -17.71 -23.17
C LEU A 206 0.42 -17.79 -21.80
N GLU A 207 1.35 -18.73 -21.66
CA GLU A 207 2.22 -18.81 -20.49
C GLU A 207 3.36 -17.81 -20.63
N VAL A 208 3.54 -16.98 -19.59
CA VAL A 208 4.67 -16.06 -19.48
C VAL A 208 5.38 -16.31 -18.16
N ILE A 209 6.68 -16.58 -18.21
CA ILE A 209 7.53 -16.73 -17.04
C ILE A 209 8.47 -15.53 -16.95
N ILE A 210 8.49 -14.87 -15.81
CA ILE A 210 9.36 -13.74 -15.53
C ILE A 210 10.26 -14.03 -14.33
N GLU A 211 11.47 -13.52 -14.40
CA GLU A 211 12.35 -13.48 -13.23
C GLU A 211 12.19 -12.12 -12.57
N GLN A 212 11.83 -12.14 -11.28
CA GLN A 212 11.73 -10.93 -10.50
C GLN A 212 12.78 -10.99 -9.38
N PRO A 213 13.87 -10.21 -9.48
CA PRO A 213 14.70 -9.96 -8.31
C PRO A 213 13.83 -9.28 -7.24
N GLU A 214 13.89 -9.77 -6.01
CA GLU A 214 13.33 -9.10 -4.83
C GLU A 214 13.77 -7.62 -4.82
N PRO A 215 12.86 -6.68 -4.51
CA PRO A 215 12.36 -6.61 -3.15
C PRO A 215 10.83 -6.56 -3.08
N TRP A 216 10.22 -7.59 -2.51
CA TRP A 216 8.82 -7.52 -2.08
C TRP A 216 8.65 -6.74 -0.76
N GLN A 217 9.75 -6.32 -0.14
CA GLN A 217 9.86 -5.13 0.71
C GLN A 217 11.23 -4.54 0.43
N SER A 218 11.34 -3.27 0.05
CA SER A 218 12.59 -2.54 0.19
C SER A 218 12.92 -2.42 1.68
N ALA A 219 13.38 -3.49 2.29
CA ALA A 219 14.49 -3.34 3.19
C ALA A 219 15.69 -3.25 2.27
N GLU A 220 16.02 -2.02 1.89
CA GLU A 220 17.33 -1.70 1.35
C GLU A 220 18.36 -2.46 2.21
N THR A 221 19.20 -3.23 1.52
CA THR A 221 20.35 -3.92 2.08
C THR A 221 21.06 -3.02 3.07
N PHE A 222 20.95 -3.34 4.35
CA PHE A 222 21.71 -2.70 5.41
C PHE A 222 23.17 -3.12 5.26
N ASP A 223 24.05 -2.16 5.03
CA ASP A 223 25.48 -2.40 5.07
C ASP A 223 25.96 -2.26 6.52
N ILE A 224 26.39 -3.39 7.10
CA ILE A 224 26.75 -3.52 8.51
C ILE A 224 27.92 -2.60 8.89
N GLU A 225 28.81 -2.30 7.94
CA GLU A 225 30.01 -1.48 8.20
C GLU A 225 29.67 0.01 8.34
N THR A 226 28.64 0.49 7.65
CA THR A 226 28.24 1.91 7.69
C THR A 226 27.37 2.28 8.90
N HIS A 227 26.89 1.30 9.67
CA HIS A 227 25.87 1.50 10.71
C HIS A 227 26.25 1.00 12.11
N GLN A 228 27.48 0.51 12.28
CA GLN A 228 28.05 0.05 13.56
C GLN A 228 27.92 1.07 14.72
N PRO A 229 28.01 2.40 14.52
CA PRO A 229 27.84 3.38 15.61
C PRO A 229 26.42 3.46 16.20
N PHE A 230 25.39 3.07 15.45
CA PHE A 230 24.00 3.12 15.92
C PHE A 230 23.60 1.88 16.73
N VAL A 231 24.30 0.75 16.51
CA VAL A 231 24.08 -0.53 17.20
C VAL A 231 24.54 -0.46 18.65
N GLU A 232 25.65 0.24 18.92
CA GLU A 232 26.19 0.42 20.27
C GLU A 232 25.32 1.32 21.15
N LEU A 233 24.49 2.18 20.55
CA LEU A 233 23.65 3.17 21.24
C LEU A 233 22.32 2.59 21.78
N LEU A 234 21.86 1.45 21.26
CA LEU A 234 20.52 0.91 21.55
C LEU A 234 20.48 -0.26 22.54
N ASN A 235 21.63 -0.71 23.07
CA ASN A 235 21.75 -1.60 24.24
C ASN A 235 20.70 -2.75 24.35
N GLY A 236 20.37 -3.40 23.22
CA GLY A 236 19.28 -4.37 23.16
C GLY A 236 19.61 -5.55 22.24
N THR A 237 20.05 -6.65 22.84
CA THR A 237 20.41 -7.92 22.18
C THR A 237 19.26 -8.50 21.35
N ASP A 238 18.01 -8.27 21.76
CA ASP A 238 16.82 -8.81 21.09
C ASP A 238 16.49 -8.08 19.77
N ILE A 239 16.71 -6.76 19.71
CA ILE A 239 16.54 -5.98 18.47
C ILE A 239 17.61 -6.40 17.45
N LEU A 240 18.83 -6.66 17.92
CA LEU A 240 19.91 -7.15 17.09
C LEU A 240 19.62 -8.57 16.55
N GLN A 241 19.08 -9.47 17.38
CA GLN A 241 18.72 -10.81 16.95
C GLN A 241 17.54 -10.81 15.97
N MET A 242 16.44 -10.09 16.25
CA MET A 242 15.33 -9.95 15.30
C MET A 242 15.78 -9.36 13.96
N ARG A 243 16.80 -8.49 13.97
CA ARG A 243 17.33 -7.82 12.78
C ARG A 243 18.33 -8.68 11.99
N LEU A 244 19.22 -9.41 12.66
CA LEU A 244 20.06 -10.45 12.05
C LEU A 244 19.21 -11.57 11.45
N GLU A 245 18.11 -11.91 12.10
CA GLU A 245 17.15 -12.85 11.55
C GLU A 245 16.47 -12.23 10.32
N ARG A 246 16.02 -10.97 10.36
CA ARG A 246 15.51 -10.25 9.17
C ARG A 246 16.51 -10.23 8.00
N GLU A 247 17.80 -10.05 8.25
CA GLU A 247 18.85 -10.17 7.21
C GLU A 247 19.03 -11.60 6.71
N ARG A 248 19.03 -12.61 7.59
CA ARG A 248 19.00 -14.03 7.17
C ARG A 248 17.78 -14.34 6.29
N ARG A 249 16.64 -13.75 6.63
CA ARG A 249 15.36 -13.87 5.91
C ARG A 249 15.40 -13.19 4.53
N GLN A 250 16.18 -12.12 4.37
CA GLN A 250 16.43 -11.46 3.08
C GLN A 250 17.45 -12.21 2.23
N LEU A 251 18.52 -12.73 2.84
CA LEU A 251 19.60 -13.43 2.15
C LEU A 251 19.20 -14.84 1.68
N ALA A 252 18.22 -15.47 2.33
CA ALA A 252 17.69 -16.79 1.96
C ALA A 252 16.66 -16.75 0.80
N GLY A 253 16.36 -15.58 0.23
CA GLY A 253 15.32 -15.38 -0.81
C GLY A 253 15.87 -14.87 -2.14
N LYS A 254 16.96 -15.44 -2.64
CA LYS A 254 17.51 -15.10 -3.96
C LYS A 254 16.50 -15.47 -5.05
N ASP A 255 15.99 -14.43 -5.71
CA ASP A 255 15.11 -14.41 -6.88
C ASP A 255 13.82 -15.24 -6.80
N ARG A 256 12.70 -14.61 -7.19
CA ARG A 256 11.44 -15.33 -7.43
C ARG A 256 11.23 -15.50 -8.93
N VAL A 257 10.59 -16.60 -9.28
CA VAL A 257 10.03 -16.81 -10.61
C VAL A 257 8.53 -16.64 -10.51
N ILE A 258 7.97 -15.82 -11.38
CA ILE A 258 6.52 -15.66 -11.50
C ILE A 258 6.08 -16.22 -12.84
N ARG A 259 5.14 -17.16 -12.80
CA ARG A 259 4.49 -17.74 -13.98
C ARG A 259 3.07 -17.18 -14.07
N PHE A 260 2.70 -16.67 -15.23
CA PHE A 260 1.36 -16.21 -15.55
C PHE A 260 0.76 -17.09 -16.65
N TRP A 261 -0.51 -17.47 -16.50
CA TRP A 261 -1.33 -17.97 -17.59
C TRP A 261 -2.34 -16.89 -17.98
N LEU A 262 -2.21 -16.41 -19.21
CA LEU A 262 -3.04 -15.34 -19.77
C LEU A 262 -4.05 -15.95 -20.75
N ASN A 263 -5.35 -15.74 -20.51
CA ASN A 263 -6.39 -16.27 -21.40
C ASN A 263 -6.69 -15.32 -22.56
N ARG A 264 -6.47 -15.78 -23.79
CA ARG A 264 -6.72 -15.00 -25.00
C ARG A 264 -8.19 -14.62 -25.16
N ALA A 265 -9.13 -15.47 -24.74
CA ALA A 265 -10.56 -15.20 -24.82
C ALA A 265 -10.99 -14.03 -23.93
N HIS A 266 -10.29 -13.83 -22.81
CA HIS A 266 -10.50 -12.72 -21.88
C HIS A 266 -9.50 -11.57 -22.10
N GLY A 267 -9.05 -11.34 -23.34
CA GLY A 267 -8.15 -10.23 -23.66
C GLY A 267 -6.82 -10.31 -22.91
N TYR A 268 -6.27 -11.53 -22.76
CA TYR A 268 -5.04 -11.82 -22.01
C TYR A 268 -5.09 -11.42 -20.53
N ALA A 269 -6.27 -11.45 -19.91
CA ALA A 269 -6.39 -11.35 -18.47
C ALA A 269 -5.67 -12.53 -17.78
N VAL A 270 -5.08 -12.27 -16.61
CA VAL A 270 -4.40 -13.30 -15.81
C VAL A 270 -5.44 -14.22 -15.19
N GLU A 271 -5.46 -15.49 -15.59
CA GLU A 271 -6.32 -16.50 -14.96
C GLU A 271 -5.62 -17.23 -13.83
N GLU A 272 -4.36 -17.61 -14.05
CA GLU A 272 -3.56 -18.23 -13.02
C GLU A 272 -2.19 -17.56 -12.90
N LYS A 273 -1.71 -17.43 -11.67
CA LYS A 273 -0.39 -16.89 -11.35
C LYS A 273 0.27 -17.74 -10.28
N TRP A 274 1.49 -18.17 -10.52
CA TRP A 274 2.34 -18.84 -9.52
C TRP A 274 3.53 -17.97 -9.19
N GLU A 275 3.83 -17.87 -7.90
CA GLU A 275 5.09 -17.34 -7.39
C GLU A 275 5.86 -18.49 -6.75
N SER A 276 7.07 -18.75 -7.24
CA SER A 276 7.94 -19.82 -6.75
C SER A 276 9.34 -19.31 -6.40
N ARG A 277 10.02 -19.99 -5.49
CA ARG A 277 11.46 -19.81 -5.27
C ARG A 277 12.22 -20.24 -6.52
N LYS A 278 13.12 -19.40 -7.05
CA LYS A 278 13.90 -19.74 -8.25
C LYS A 278 14.78 -20.97 -8.05
N GLU A 279 15.46 -21.06 -6.91
CA GLU A 279 16.44 -22.12 -6.63
C GLU A 279 15.80 -23.51 -6.44
N THR A 280 14.66 -23.57 -5.75
CA THR A 280 14.02 -24.84 -5.37
C THR A 280 12.78 -25.18 -6.20
N GLY A 281 12.18 -24.19 -6.87
CA GLY A 281 10.90 -24.33 -7.57
C GLY A 281 9.68 -24.38 -6.64
N GLU A 282 9.88 -24.35 -5.33
CA GLU A 282 8.80 -24.44 -4.34
C GLU A 282 7.83 -23.26 -4.49
N THR A 283 6.55 -23.59 -4.65
CA THR A 283 5.47 -22.60 -4.76
C THR A 283 5.25 -21.90 -3.44
N LEU A 284 5.30 -20.57 -3.46
CA LEU A 284 4.99 -19.69 -2.35
C LEU A 284 3.50 -19.34 -2.34
N PHE A 285 3.00 -18.94 -3.51
CA PHE A 285 1.64 -18.48 -3.73
C PHE A 285 1.13 -18.98 -5.07
N HIS A 286 -0.12 -19.38 -5.09
CA HIS A 286 -0.84 -19.72 -6.30
C HIS A 286 -2.17 -18.98 -6.34
N THR A 287 -2.32 -18.11 -7.32
CA THR A 287 -3.52 -17.29 -7.51
C THR A 287 -4.37 -17.86 -8.63
N LYS A 288 -5.65 -18.05 -8.37
CA LYS A 288 -6.68 -18.40 -9.33
C LYS A 288 -7.68 -17.26 -9.43
N ASN A 289 -7.82 -16.70 -10.61
CA ASN A 289 -8.75 -15.63 -10.93
C ASN A 289 -9.94 -16.21 -11.68
N SER A 290 -11.14 -15.79 -11.32
CA SER A 290 -12.40 -16.36 -11.82
C SER A 290 -13.52 -15.32 -11.83
N ASP A 291 -14.69 -15.72 -12.34
CA ASP A 291 -15.88 -14.88 -12.46
C ASP A 291 -15.60 -13.57 -13.21
N PHE A 292 -14.90 -13.69 -14.34
CA PHE A 292 -14.51 -12.55 -15.15
C PHE A 292 -15.71 -11.75 -15.64
N VAL A 293 -15.58 -10.43 -15.53
CA VAL A 293 -16.54 -9.48 -16.09
C VAL A 293 -15.83 -8.51 -17.02
N GLN A 294 -16.48 -8.26 -18.15
CA GLN A 294 -16.06 -7.22 -19.06
C GLN A 294 -16.48 -5.86 -18.49
N VAL A 295 -15.50 -5.03 -18.13
CA VAL A 295 -15.71 -3.76 -17.43
C VAL A 295 -15.92 -2.62 -18.43
N THR A 296 -15.33 -2.72 -19.62
CA THR A 296 -15.40 -1.70 -20.65
C THR A 296 -15.94 -2.28 -21.97
N PRO A 297 -16.67 -1.51 -22.79
CA PRO A 297 -17.24 -2.00 -24.05
C PRO A 297 -16.20 -2.53 -25.03
N ASP A 298 -14.97 -2.02 -24.94
CA ASP A 298 -13.86 -2.39 -25.81
C ASP A 298 -13.18 -3.72 -25.40
N GLY A 299 -13.50 -4.32 -24.25
CA GLY A 299 -13.07 -5.70 -23.94
C GLY A 299 -11.98 -5.81 -22.89
N VAL A 300 -11.94 -4.92 -21.90
CA VAL A 300 -11.14 -5.13 -20.68
C VAL A 300 -11.88 -6.05 -19.74
N TRP A 301 -11.25 -7.18 -19.39
CA TRP A 301 -11.80 -8.17 -18.48
C TRP A 301 -11.12 -8.11 -17.13
N MET A 302 -11.91 -8.09 -16.06
CA MET A 302 -11.43 -8.08 -14.68
C MET A 302 -12.07 -9.26 -13.92
N PRO A 303 -11.30 -10.03 -13.13
CA PRO A 303 -11.86 -11.12 -12.35
C PRO A 303 -12.67 -10.58 -11.16
N LYS A 304 -13.88 -11.07 -10.96
CA LYS A 304 -14.61 -10.75 -9.73
C LYS A 304 -14.05 -11.44 -8.50
N ARG A 305 -13.32 -12.54 -8.69
CA ARG A 305 -12.84 -13.36 -7.58
C ARG A 305 -11.39 -13.80 -7.81
N CYS A 306 -10.50 -13.40 -6.92
CA CYS A 306 -9.12 -13.88 -6.84
C CYS A 306 -8.98 -14.76 -5.60
N VAL A 307 -8.50 -16.00 -5.76
CA VAL A 307 -8.21 -16.92 -4.66
C VAL A 307 -6.71 -17.21 -4.65
N VAL A 308 -6.03 -16.81 -3.57
CA VAL A 308 -4.59 -16.99 -3.40
C VAL A 308 -4.32 -18.12 -2.40
N GLU A 309 -4.03 -19.31 -2.90
CA GLU A 309 -3.53 -20.44 -2.13
C GLU A 309 -2.13 -20.11 -1.58
N SER A 310 -1.98 -20.11 -0.25
CA SER A 310 -0.77 -19.66 0.43
C SER A 310 -0.02 -20.85 1.05
N HIS A 311 1.15 -21.15 0.49
CA HIS A 311 2.10 -22.13 1.01
C HIS A 311 3.12 -21.47 1.96
N ALA A 312 3.34 -20.17 1.80
CA ALA A 312 4.20 -19.36 2.64
C ALA A 312 3.42 -18.20 3.25
N TYR A 313 3.94 -17.62 4.34
CA TYR A 313 3.38 -16.41 4.90
C TYR A 313 3.89 -15.18 4.14
N TYR A 314 2.96 -14.34 3.70
CA TYR A 314 3.24 -13.27 2.76
C TYR A 314 4.25 -12.21 3.26
N THR A 315 4.28 -11.89 4.55
CA THR A 315 5.26 -10.95 5.11
C THR A 315 6.59 -11.59 5.50
N ALA A 316 6.66 -12.92 5.52
CA ALA A 316 7.84 -13.67 5.96
C ALA A 316 7.81 -15.10 5.39
N PRO A 317 8.17 -15.30 4.11
CA PRO A 317 8.07 -16.61 3.45
C PRO A 317 9.24 -17.54 3.81
N LEU A 318 9.51 -17.72 5.10
CA LEU A 318 10.66 -18.48 5.62
C LEU A 318 10.44 -19.96 5.56
N PHE A 319 9.21 -20.34 5.89
CA PHE A 319 8.71 -21.69 5.79
C PHE A 319 7.76 -21.75 4.60
N ILE A 320 7.99 -22.73 3.74
CA ILE A 320 7.07 -23.11 2.68
C ILE A 320 6.46 -24.46 3.06
N SER A 321 5.14 -24.49 3.18
CA SER A 321 4.39 -25.71 3.39
C SER A 321 4.22 -26.47 2.06
N PRO A 322 4.34 -27.80 2.03
CA PRO A 322 4.04 -28.60 0.84
C PRO A 322 2.59 -28.40 0.36
N ASP A 323 1.65 -28.30 1.29
CA ASP A 323 0.24 -28.04 1.03
C ASP A 323 -0.13 -26.59 1.43
N PRO A 324 -1.08 -25.94 0.73
CA PRO A 324 -1.53 -24.61 1.11
C PRO A 324 -2.20 -24.65 2.49
N LEU A 325 -1.85 -23.71 3.38
CA LEU A 325 -2.36 -23.69 4.76
C LEU A 325 -3.60 -22.79 4.90
N TYR A 326 -3.73 -21.79 4.04
CA TYR A 326 -4.88 -20.91 3.96
C TYR A 326 -5.00 -20.34 2.54
N GLU A 327 -6.16 -19.77 2.26
CA GLU A 327 -6.39 -18.96 1.08
C GLU A 327 -6.63 -17.51 1.47
N THR A 328 -6.17 -16.58 0.65
CA THR A 328 -6.66 -15.20 0.67
C THR A 328 -7.66 -15.04 -0.46
N VAL A 329 -8.90 -14.70 -0.12
CA VAL A 329 -9.97 -14.47 -1.09
C VAL A 329 -10.17 -12.97 -1.24
N ILE A 330 -10.02 -12.47 -2.46
CA ILE A 330 -10.33 -11.09 -2.84
C ILE A 330 -11.58 -11.14 -3.71
N GLN A 331 -12.65 -10.52 -3.26
CA GLN A 331 -13.93 -10.46 -3.96
C GLN A 331 -14.18 -9.01 -4.38
N MET A 332 -14.26 -8.75 -5.69
CA MET A 332 -14.61 -7.46 -6.25
C MET A 332 -16.13 -7.32 -6.32
N ASP A 333 -16.65 -6.29 -5.68
CA ASP A 333 -18.07 -5.94 -5.73
C ASP A 333 -18.37 -5.09 -6.96
N GLN A 334 -17.52 -4.10 -7.22
CA GLN A 334 -17.73 -3.12 -8.28
C GLN A 334 -16.41 -2.72 -8.94
N CYS A 335 -16.48 -2.51 -10.26
CA CYS A 335 -15.45 -1.85 -11.04
C CYS A 335 -16.12 -0.81 -11.95
N VAL A 336 -15.84 0.47 -11.71
CA VAL A 336 -16.46 1.59 -12.43
C VAL A 336 -15.40 2.41 -13.13
N PRO A 337 -15.32 2.34 -14.47
CA PRO A 337 -14.63 3.35 -15.24
C PRO A 337 -15.39 4.68 -15.15
N GLY A 338 -14.71 5.78 -14.90
CA GLY A 338 -15.36 7.09 -14.88
C GLY A 338 -14.46 8.19 -14.37
N ASN A 339 -14.69 9.43 -14.79
CA ASN A 339 -13.89 10.59 -14.38
C ASN A 339 -14.14 10.92 -12.91
N PHE A 340 -13.05 10.94 -12.15
CA PHE A 340 -13.06 11.42 -10.79
C PHE A 340 -12.55 12.86 -10.73
N GLU A 341 -13.02 13.61 -9.75
CA GLU A 341 -12.53 14.95 -9.46
C GLU A 341 -11.29 14.84 -8.55
N GLU A 342 -10.37 15.80 -8.64
CA GLU A 342 -9.11 15.79 -7.86
C GLU A 342 -9.36 15.75 -6.34
N ASP A 343 -10.46 16.34 -5.87
CA ASP A 343 -10.86 16.37 -4.47
C ASP A 343 -11.12 14.96 -3.90
N GLN A 344 -11.50 14.01 -4.76
CA GLN A 344 -11.74 12.62 -4.38
C GLN A 344 -10.48 11.85 -4.02
N PHE A 345 -9.31 12.38 -4.37
CA PHE A 345 -7.99 11.87 -3.99
C PHE A 345 -7.43 12.57 -2.75
N ARG A 346 -8.16 13.53 -2.19
CA ARG A 346 -7.86 14.08 -0.86
C ARG A 346 -8.56 13.22 0.19
N ILE A 347 -7.81 12.78 1.21
CA ILE A 347 -8.37 12.14 2.39
C ILE A 347 -8.85 13.20 3.40
N TRP A 348 -9.61 12.82 4.42
CA TRP A 348 -10.42 13.63 5.36
C TRP A 348 -9.68 14.66 6.26
N TYR A 349 -8.79 15.48 5.68
CA TYR A 349 -8.04 16.54 6.37
C TYR A 349 -8.93 17.70 6.89
N ASP A 350 -10.22 17.67 6.58
CA ASP A 350 -11.21 18.69 6.90
C ASP A 350 -12.05 18.34 8.14
N ILE A 351 -11.90 17.15 8.72
CA ILE A 351 -12.68 16.73 9.88
C ILE A 351 -12.16 17.43 11.15
N PRO A 352 -13.03 18.17 11.87
CA PRO A 352 -12.75 18.70 13.20
C PRO A 352 -12.06 17.72 14.16
N GLY A 353 -10.98 18.16 14.81
CA GLY A 353 -10.32 17.42 15.88
C GLY A 353 -9.25 16.43 15.42
N VAL A 354 -9.09 16.21 14.11
CA VAL A 354 -8.05 15.34 13.55
C VAL A 354 -6.65 15.89 13.84
N GLU A 355 -5.72 15.04 14.26
CA GLU A 355 -4.30 15.40 14.34
C GLU A 355 -3.65 15.34 12.94
N VAL A 356 -3.04 16.44 12.52
CA VAL A 356 -2.30 16.55 11.28
C VAL A 356 -0.82 16.67 11.60
N ALA A 357 -0.02 15.79 11.00
CA ALA A 357 1.43 15.92 10.91
C ALA A 357 1.80 16.34 9.48
N ASP A 358 2.14 17.61 9.30
CA ASP A 358 2.33 18.25 8.01
C ASP A 358 3.83 18.47 7.74
N TRP A 359 4.37 17.71 6.79
CA TRP A 359 5.73 17.90 6.27
C TRP A 359 5.79 18.85 5.08
N THR A 360 4.66 19.33 4.57
CA THR A 360 4.61 20.32 3.48
C THR A 360 4.73 21.75 3.98
N SER A 361 4.53 21.96 5.28
CA SER A 361 4.70 23.26 5.91
C SER A 361 6.13 23.81 5.75
N PRO A 362 6.29 25.14 5.52
CA PRO A 362 7.62 25.77 5.52
C PRO A 362 8.34 25.69 6.87
N LYS A 363 7.63 25.35 7.96
CA LYS A 363 8.23 25.15 9.29
C LYS A 363 8.65 23.70 9.55
N ALA A 364 8.27 22.77 8.67
CA ALA A 364 8.68 21.38 8.79
C ALA A 364 10.17 21.21 8.45
N THR A 365 10.76 20.17 9.00
CA THR A 365 12.10 19.68 8.66
C THR A 365 12.02 18.18 8.38
N LEU A 366 13.05 17.59 7.77
CA LEU A 366 13.12 16.14 7.56
C LEU A 366 12.93 15.34 8.87
N LYS A 367 13.31 15.90 10.02
CA LYS A 367 13.22 15.23 11.33
C LYS A 367 11.93 15.54 12.08
N LYS A 368 11.17 16.56 11.68
CA LYS A 368 10.02 17.06 12.45
C LYS A 368 8.98 17.75 11.57
N ALA A 369 7.77 17.19 11.55
CA ALA A 369 6.58 17.82 10.97
C ALA A 369 6.13 19.05 11.76
N GLU A 370 5.44 19.99 11.11
CA GLU A 370 4.52 20.86 11.83
C GLU A 370 3.29 20.04 12.24
N ARG A 371 2.90 20.14 13.52
CA ARG A 371 1.72 19.43 14.03
C ARG A 371 0.65 20.42 14.40
N TYR A 372 -0.57 20.15 13.97
CA TYR A 372 -1.75 20.92 14.33
C TYR A 372 -2.98 20.02 14.37
N THR A 373 -4.01 20.48 15.06
CA THR A 373 -5.32 19.84 15.06
C THR A 373 -6.21 20.60 14.09
N VAL A 374 -6.97 19.88 13.26
CA VAL A 374 -7.97 20.52 12.39
C VAL A 374 -8.98 21.24 13.29
N PRO A 375 -9.12 22.57 13.15
CA PRO A 375 -9.99 23.36 14.02
C PRO A 375 -11.43 22.89 13.87
N ALA A 376 -12.16 22.82 14.99
CA ALA A 376 -13.55 22.37 14.98
C ALA A 376 -14.52 23.47 14.51
N SER A 377 -14.06 24.72 14.47
CA SER A 377 -14.79 25.89 14.02
C SER A 377 -13.85 27.00 13.54
N ILE A 378 -14.38 27.99 12.82
CA ILE A 378 -13.63 29.21 12.46
C ILE A 378 -13.16 29.97 13.72
N ASP A 379 -13.87 29.85 14.83
CA ASP A 379 -13.49 30.46 16.11
C ASP A 379 -12.23 29.81 16.71
N ASP A 380 -11.94 28.54 16.37
CA ASP A 380 -10.72 27.85 16.78
C ASP A 380 -9.49 28.31 15.97
N LEU A 381 -9.67 28.80 14.74
CA LEU A 381 -8.61 29.47 13.96
C LEU A 381 -8.19 30.81 14.59
N ALA A 382 -9.11 31.48 15.28
CA ALA A 382 -8.83 32.71 16.03
C ALA A 382 -8.07 32.46 17.35
N GLY A 383 -7.94 31.19 17.76
CA GLY A 383 -7.39 30.71 19.01
C GLY A 383 -5.86 30.76 19.14
N LYS A 384 -5.24 31.89 18.78
CA LYS A 384 -3.96 32.39 19.33
C LYS A 384 -3.68 33.86 19.01
N SER A 385 -4.70 34.68 18.70
CA SER A 385 -4.58 36.12 18.94
C SER A 385 -4.77 36.33 20.45
N SER A 386 -3.64 36.24 21.15
CA SER A 386 -3.51 36.44 22.59
C SER A 386 -4.22 37.73 23.03
N GLY A 387 -4.70 37.78 24.28
CA GLY A 387 -5.61 38.80 24.85
C GLY A 387 -5.25 40.28 24.72
N GLN A 388 -4.28 40.67 23.90
CA GLN A 388 -3.95 42.03 23.50
C GLN A 388 -5.15 42.79 22.92
N TRP A 389 -6.02 42.18 22.10
CA TRP A 389 -7.20 42.91 21.57
C TRP A 389 -8.19 43.29 22.68
N ARG A 390 -8.46 42.36 23.62
CA ARG A 390 -9.31 42.64 24.79
C ARG A 390 -8.71 43.73 25.68
N TRP A 391 -7.39 43.69 25.90
CA TRP A 391 -6.68 44.75 26.64
C TRP A 391 -6.68 46.10 25.92
N LEU A 392 -6.54 46.12 24.59
CA LEU A 392 -6.62 47.35 23.77
C LEU A 392 -8.02 47.97 23.81
N VAL A 393 -9.08 47.16 23.80
CA VAL A 393 -10.45 47.64 23.94
C VAL A 393 -10.69 48.18 25.35
N ILE A 394 -10.24 47.48 26.40
CA ILE A 394 -10.35 47.95 27.79
C ILE A 394 -9.56 49.25 28.02
N LEU A 395 -8.34 49.35 27.48
CA LEU A 395 -7.52 50.57 27.56
C LEU A 395 -8.19 51.75 26.84
N ASN A 396 -8.80 51.53 25.67
CA ASN A 396 -9.54 52.59 24.98
C ASN A 396 -10.77 53.04 25.77
N ILE A 397 -11.52 52.12 26.38
CA ILE A 397 -12.68 52.47 27.23
C ILE A 397 -12.23 53.28 28.46
N LEU A 398 -11.14 52.86 29.13
CA LEU A 398 -10.59 53.59 30.28
C LEU A 398 -10.05 54.97 29.88
N PHE A 399 -9.42 55.10 28.72
CA PHE A 399 -8.94 56.38 28.21
C PHE A 399 -10.10 57.33 27.90
N ILE A 400 -11.16 56.85 27.24
CA ILE A 400 -12.37 57.64 26.95
C ILE A 400 -13.07 58.04 28.27
N ALA A 401 -13.22 57.12 29.22
CA ALA A 401 -13.82 57.40 30.52
C ALA A 401 -12.99 58.41 31.33
N GLY A 402 -11.66 58.30 31.30
CA GLY A 402 -10.74 59.25 31.92
C GLY A 402 -10.81 60.63 31.27
N TRP A 403 -10.89 60.69 29.93
CA TRP A 403 -11.04 61.94 29.19
C TRP A 403 -12.38 62.62 29.50
N LEU A 404 -13.48 61.86 29.49
CA LEU A 404 -14.81 62.36 29.84
C LEU A 404 -14.86 62.85 31.29
N GLY A 405 -14.25 62.12 32.23
CA GLY A 405 -14.14 62.53 33.63
C GLY A 405 -13.30 63.80 33.83
N TRP A 406 -12.19 63.92 33.11
CA TRP A 406 -11.36 65.13 33.12
C TRP A 406 -12.08 66.33 32.52
N TRP A 407 -12.78 66.14 31.38
CA TRP A 407 -13.55 67.20 30.75
C TRP A 407 -14.72 67.66 31.63
N TYR A 408 -15.42 66.72 32.27
CA TYR A 408 -16.45 67.03 33.25
C TYR A 408 -15.90 67.82 34.45
N SER A 409 -14.74 67.43 34.98
CA SER A 409 -14.02 68.14 36.05
C SER A 409 -13.62 69.57 35.66
N GLN A 410 -13.12 69.77 34.44
CA GLN A 410 -12.77 71.11 33.92
C GLN A 410 -14.01 71.99 33.73
N SER A 411 -15.12 71.42 33.24
CA SER A 411 -16.37 72.14 33.05
C SER A 411 -17.00 72.61 34.37
N ARG A 412 -16.82 71.88 35.47
CA ARG A 412 -17.24 72.31 36.82
C ARG A 412 -16.37 73.42 37.41
N LYS A 413 -15.08 73.48 37.07
CA LYS A 413 -14.19 74.57 37.53
C LYS A 413 -14.44 75.90 36.83
N GLN A 414 -15.26 75.93 35.77
CA GLN A 414 -15.64 77.15 35.04
C GLN A 414 -17.03 77.67 35.40
N GLN A 415 -17.71 77.12 36.41
CA GLN A 415 -18.86 77.80 37.02
C GLN A 415 -18.36 78.73 38.13
N PRO A 416 -18.34 80.07 37.93
CA PRO A 416 -18.20 80.98 39.05
C PRO A 416 -19.43 80.86 39.95
N GLU A 417 -19.20 80.77 41.26
CA GLU A 417 -20.24 80.98 42.27
C GLU A 417 -20.93 82.32 41.99
N ALA A 418 -22.26 82.27 41.91
CA ALA A 418 -23.11 83.46 41.87
C ALA A 418 -23.20 84.10 43.25
#